data_AF-A0A2G5XHV0-F1
#
_entry.id   AF-A0A2G5XHV0-F1
#
_cell.length_a   1.000
_cell.length_b   1.000
_cell.length_c   1.000
_cell.angle_alpha   90.00
_cell.angle_beta   90.00
_cell.angle_gamma   90.00
#
_symmetry.space_group_name_H-M   'P 1'
#
loop_
_entity.id
_entity.type
_entity.pdbx_description
1 polymer ?
#
loop_
_entity_poly.entity_id
_entity_poly.type
_entity_poly.pdbx_seq_one_letter_code
_entity_poly.pdbx_strand_id
1 'polypeptide(L)'
;MDLDPINTRLLLEINTLQTLGAVQSFSSNPSTSSNEFQMMLTQLMEGNQLSPGLAKQSEQLFSQGSNVIPFGISTNPVEEFTATSPATSSPGTNNPYADIIKQAADKYQLPEKLIAAVIKQESNFKSNAKSHAGAAGLMQLMPGTAKFLGVSNPMDPKQNIMGGAKYLRNMLNQFGSNEMALAAYNAGPGNVKKYGGIPPFKETQNYVKKVMNYYQQMV
;
A
#
# COMPACT_ATOMS: atom_id res chain seq x y z
N MET A 1 -4.09 21.17 25.44
CA MET A 1 -4.24 19.73 25.72
C MET A 1 -4.01 18.99 24.42
N ASP A 2 -2.77 18.58 24.19
CA ASP A 2 -2.38 17.77 23.04
C ASP A 2 -2.92 16.35 23.24
N LEU A 3 -3.86 15.95 22.38
CA LEU A 3 -4.31 14.56 22.33
C LEU A 3 -3.30 13.78 21.50
N ASP A 4 -2.63 12.82 22.15
CA ASP A 4 -1.75 11.86 21.50
C ASP A 4 -2.46 11.19 20.32
N PRO A 5 -1.80 11.06 19.14
CA PRO A 5 -2.37 10.43 17.94
C PRO A 5 -2.67 8.92 18.11
N ILE A 6 -2.44 8.38 19.31
CA ILE A 6 -2.75 7.00 19.72
C ILE A 6 -4.16 6.89 20.32
N ASN A 7 -4.74 7.99 20.84
CA ASN A 7 -6.02 7.98 21.57
C ASN A 7 -7.26 8.05 20.67
N THR A 8 -7.11 8.31 19.38
CA THR A 8 -8.24 8.46 18.46
C THR A 8 -8.70 7.14 17.84
N ARG A 9 -7.83 6.13 17.76
CA ARG A 9 -8.28 4.76 17.45
C ARG A 9 -9.24 4.24 18.50
N LEU A 10 -9.09 4.66 19.76
CA LEU A 10 -10.00 4.33 20.86
C LEU A 10 -11.43 4.87 20.65
N LEU A 11 -11.58 6.06 20.06
CA LEU A 11 -12.89 6.69 19.83
C LEU A 11 -13.67 6.04 18.68
N LEU A 12 -12.97 5.58 17.64
CA LEU A 12 -13.58 4.75 16.60
C LEU A 12 -13.90 3.35 17.15
N GLU A 13 -13.08 2.85 18.09
CA GLU A 13 -13.21 1.52 18.68
C GLU A 13 -14.32 1.41 19.74
N ILE A 14 -14.67 2.47 20.48
CA ILE A 14 -15.84 2.50 21.36
C ILE A 14 -17.15 2.28 20.58
N ASN A 15 -17.25 2.83 19.37
CA ASN A 15 -18.39 2.56 18.49
C ASN A 15 -18.39 1.12 17.95
N THR A 16 -17.23 0.46 17.84
CA THR A 16 -17.14 -0.95 17.42
C THR A 16 -17.34 -1.94 18.57
N LEU A 17 -16.99 -1.58 19.81
CA LEU A 17 -17.11 -2.46 20.99
C LEU A 17 -18.54 -2.53 21.53
N GLN A 18 -19.37 -1.49 21.35
CA GLN A 18 -20.82 -1.59 21.59
C GLN A 18 -21.51 -2.58 20.62
N THR A 19 -20.86 -2.91 19.49
CA THR A 19 -21.34 -3.88 18.51
C THR A 19 -20.90 -5.33 18.81
N LEU A 20 -19.86 -5.52 19.64
CA LEU A 20 -19.33 -6.84 20.02
C LEU A 20 -20.05 -7.49 21.23
N GLY A 21 -20.98 -6.78 21.88
CA GLY A 21 -21.88 -7.37 22.88
C GLY A 21 -23.08 -8.12 22.27
N ALA A 22 -23.33 -7.98 20.96
CA ALA A 22 -24.50 -8.53 20.29
C ALA A 22 -24.23 -9.82 19.48
N VAL A 23 -22.97 -10.29 19.41
CA VAL A 23 -22.57 -11.40 18.54
C VAL A 23 -22.82 -12.81 19.10
N GLN A 24 -23.44 -12.96 20.27
CA GLN A 24 -23.79 -14.29 20.79
C GLN A 24 -25.18 -14.79 20.38
N SER A 25 -26.03 -13.96 19.77
CA SER A 25 -27.45 -14.30 19.62
C SER A 25 -27.99 -14.00 18.21
N PHE A 26 -28.54 -15.06 17.58
CA PHE A 26 -29.44 -15.05 16.41
C PHE A 26 -28.76 -14.87 15.03
N SER A 27 -28.80 -15.81 14.08
CA SER A 27 -29.93 -16.53 13.44
C SER A 27 -31.05 -15.60 12.98
N SER A 28 -31.24 -15.51 11.66
CA SER A 28 -32.26 -14.77 10.90
C SER A 28 -32.07 -13.26 10.67
N ASN A 29 -32.17 -12.90 9.38
CA ASN A 29 -32.23 -11.59 8.71
C ASN A 29 -30.95 -10.75 8.49
N PRO A 30 -30.65 -10.36 7.23
CA PRO A 30 -29.48 -9.56 6.90
C PRO A 30 -29.88 -8.08 6.86
N SER A 31 -29.50 -7.32 7.89
CA SER A 31 -29.36 -5.88 7.72
C SER A 31 -28.60 -5.25 8.88
N THR A 32 -27.57 -4.49 8.50
CA THR A 32 -26.98 -3.37 9.25
C THR A 32 -25.81 -3.71 10.19
N SER A 33 -24.69 -4.20 9.66
CA SER A 33 -23.37 -4.09 10.36
C SER A 33 -22.13 -4.18 9.47
N SER A 34 -22.24 -4.12 8.14
CA SER A 34 -21.20 -4.68 7.29
C SER A 34 -20.65 -3.78 6.19
N ASN A 35 -20.97 -2.49 6.11
CA ASN A 35 -20.69 -1.70 4.89
C ASN A 35 -19.24 -1.72 4.37
N GLU A 36 -18.20 -1.81 5.21
CA GLU A 36 -16.80 -1.89 4.72
C GLU A 36 -16.41 -3.29 4.25
N PHE A 37 -16.68 -4.32 5.06
CA PHE A 37 -16.46 -5.72 4.68
C PHE A 37 -17.41 -6.15 3.54
N GLN A 38 -18.65 -5.68 3.53
CA GLN A 38 -19.68 -5.96 2.53
C GLN A 38 -19.34 -5.26 1.21
N MET A 39 -18.91 -3.98 1.21
CA MET A 39 -18.44 -3.36 -0.05
C MET A 39 -17.17 -4.01 -0.58
N MET A 40 -16.28 -4.48 0.31
CA MET A 40 -15.09 -5.23 -0.04
C MET A 40 -15.40 -6.64 -0.57
N LEU A 41 -16.42 -7.29 -0.02
CA LEU A 41 -16.97 -8.56 -0.49
C LEU A 41 -17.71 -8.40 -1.83
N THR A 42 -18.48 -7.32 -2.00
CA THR A 42 -19.14 -6.96 -3.27
C THR A 42 -18.12 -6.79 -4.39
N GLN A 43 -16.99 -6.12 -4.13
CA GLN A 43 -15.91 -5.97 -5.09
C GLN A 43 -15.24 -7.31 -5.46
N LEU A 44 -15.18 -8.26 -4.51
CA LEU A 44 -14.67 -9.61 -4.72
C LEU A 44 -15.64 -10.49 -5.54
N MET A 45 -16.94 -10.21 -5.48
CA MET A 45 -17.95 -10.93 -6.25
C MET A 45 -18.12 -10.39 -7.69
N GLU A 46 -17.74 -9.15 -7.97
CA GLU A 46 -17.79 -8.55 -9.31
C GLU A 46 -16.60 -8.92 -10.23
N GLY A 47 -15.57 -9.61 -9.72
CA GLY A 47 -14.31 -9.85 -10.44
C GLY A 47 -14.27 -11.01 -11.45
N ASN A 48 -15.39 -11.63 -11.84
CA ASN A 48 -15.36 -12.89 -12.59
C ASN A 48 -16.13 -12.94 -13.93
N GLN A 49 -16.45 -11.80 -14.53
CA GLN A 49 -17.00 -11.75 -15.90
C GLN A 49 -15.88 -11.68 -16.94
N LEU A 50 -15.13 -12.77 -17.11
CA LEU A 50 -14.31 -13.01 -18.29
C LEU A 50 -15.20 -13.63 -19.38
N SER A 51 -15.38 -12.89 -20.46
CA SER A 51 -16.04 -13.34 -21.69
C SER A 51 -15.18 -14.42 -22.38
N PRO A 52 -15.76 -15.51 -22.90
CA PRO A 52 -15.03 -16.54 -23.63
C PRO A 52 -14.95 -16.19 -25.12
N GLY A 53 -13.75 -16.13 -25.70
CA GLY A 53 -13.61 -15.91 -27.14
C GLY A 53 -12.18 -16.05 -27.68
N LEU A 54 -11.99 -17.10 -28.49
CA LEU A 54 -10.88 -17.35 -29.43
C LEU A 54 -9.56 -17.89 -28.86
N ALA A 55 -9.58 -19.21 -28.61
CA ALA A 55 -8.46 -20.06 -29.00
C ALA A 55 -8.82 -20.79 -30.31
N LYS A 56 -7.81 -20.98 -31.17
CA LYS A 56 -7.65 -21.95 -32.29
C LYS A 56 -7.51 -21.35 -33.69
N GLN A 57 -6.26 -21.22 -34.15
CA GLN A 57 -5.73 -21.68 -35.45
C GLN A 57 -4.24 -21.34 -35.49
N SER A 58 -3.28 -22.17 -35.89
CA SER A 58 -3.18 -23.54 -36.36
C SER A 58 -1.68 -23.83 -36.41
N GLU A 59 -1.28 -25.04 -36.04
CA GLU A 59 0.10 -25.53 -36.22
C GLU A 59 0.44 -25.77 -37.69
N GLN A 60 1.75 -25.88 -37.92
CA GLN A 60 2.47 -26.46 -39.06
C GLN A 60 2.75 -25.53 -40.24
N LEU A 61 4.04 -25.36 -40.56
CA LEU A 61 4.70 -26.03 -41.69
C LEU A 61 6.20 -25.64 -41.80
N PHE A 62 7.06 -26.68 -41.79
CA PHE A 62 8.38 -26.82 -42.46
C PHE A 62 9.53 -25.85 -42.11
N SER A 63 10.63 -26.33 -41.50
CA SER A 63 11.73 -27.11 -42.10
C SER A 63 12.40 -26.42 -43.30
N GLN A 64 13.56 -25.81 -43.05
CA GLN A 64 14.83 -25.95 -43.80
C GLN A 64 15.76 -24.76 -43.53
N GLY A 65 17.08 -25.03 -43.51
CA GLY A 65 18.08 -24.00 -43.82
C GLY A 65 19.19 -23.81 -42.81
N SER A 66 20.09 -24.79 -42.72
CA SER A 66 21.46 -24.60 -42.26
C SER A 66 22.12 -23.40 -42.98
N ASN A 67 22.79 -22.53 -42.23
CA ASN A 67 23.93 -21.75 -42.72
C ASN A 67 24.79 -21.27 -41.53
N VAL A 68 25.72 -22.13 -41.14
CA VAL A 68 27.12 -21.77 -40.79
C VAL A 68 27.71 -21.04 -42.01
N ILE A 69 28.44 -19.91 -41.95
CA ILE A 69 29.78 -19.55 -41.40
C ILE A 69 30.03 -18.06 -41.80
N PRO A 70 31.14 -17.35 -41.49
CA PRO A 70 32.10 -17.38 -40.37
C PRO A 70 32.50 -15.98 -39.81
N PHE A 71 33.08 -15.98 -38.61
CA PHE A 71 34.27 -15.23 -38.16
C PHE A 71 34.48 -13.75 -38.59
N GLY A 72 34.39 -12.86 -37.60
CA GLY A 72 34.95 -11.51 -37.64
C GLY A 72 35.34 -11.06 -36.23
N ILE A 73 36.46 -11.58 -35.72
CA ILE A 73 37.04 -11.14 -34.45
C ILE A 73 37.70 -9.77 -34.69
N SER A 74 37.00 -8.69 -34.36
CA SER A 74 37.59 -7.36 -34.29
C SER A 74 38.05 -7.13 -32.85
N THR A 75 39.32 -7.41 -32.60
CA THR A 75 40.02 -7.07 -31.36
C THR A 75 40.25 -5.56 -31.29
N ASN A 76 39.48 -4.86 -30.47
CA ASN A 76 39.85 -3.55 -29.95
C ASN A 76 40.09 -3.64 -28.44
N PRO A 77 41.06 -2.89 -27.90
CA PRO A 77 41.61 -3.13 -26.58
C PRO A 77 40.61 -2.76 -25.48
N VAL A 78 40.68 -3.53 -24.39
CA VAL A 78 40.02 -3.26 -23.12
C VAL A 78 40.52 -1.94 -22.54
N GLU A 79 39.77 -0.85 -22.78
CA GLU A 79 39.88 0.35 -21.97
C GLU A 79 39.15 0.11 -20.65
N GLU A 80 39.98 -0.05 -19.63
CA GLU A 80 39.67 -0.05 -18.22
C GLU A 80 38.95 1.25 -17.85
N PHE A 81 37.61 1.24 -17.93
CA PHE A 81 36.78 2.27 -17.32
C PHE A 81 36.85 2.08 -15.80
N THR A 82 37.88 2.65 -15.19
CA THR A 82 37.89 2.98 -13.77
C THR A 82 36.74 3.95 -13.51
N ALA A 83 35.56 3.41 -13.18
CA ALA A 83 34.43 4.18 -12.69
C ALA A 83 34.73 4.66 -11.26
N THR A 84 35.66 5.61 -11.13
CA THR A 84 35.79 6.44 -9.94
C THR A 84 34.76 7.55 -10.04
N SER A 85 33.49 7.21 -9.81
CA SER A 85 32.52 8.22 -9.40
C SER A 85 32.83 8.57 -7.94
N PRO A 86 33.11 9.84 -7.60
CA PRO A 86 33.10 10.23 -6.21
C PRO A 86 31.66 10.08 -5.73
N ALA A 87 31.40 9.05 -4.94
CA ALA A 87 30.20 8.99 -4.14
C ALA A 87 30.23 10.21 -3.22
N THR A 88 29.58 11.30 -3.64
CA THR A 88 29.17 12.37 -2.75
C THR A 88 28.11 11.78 -1.85
N SER A 89 28.55 11.04 -0.84
CA SER A 89 27.74 10.67 0.30
C SER A 89 27.42 11.96 1.04
N SER A 90 26.39 12.66 0.57
CA SER A 90 25.66 13.58 1.42
C SER A 90 25.24 12.78 2.65
N PRO A 91 25.50 13.23 3.88
CA PRO A 91 25.05 12.55 5.09
C PRO A 91 23.54 12.79 5.24
N GLY A 92 22.76 12.27 4.29
CA GLY A 92 21.33 12.14 4.40
C GLY A 92 21.06 11.05 5.42
N THR A 93 20.17 11.31 6.37
CA THR A 93 19.67 10.34 7.34
C THR A 93 19.44 8.98 6.68
N ASN A 94 20.33 8.02 6.93
CA ASN A 94 20.25 6.67 6.38
C ASN A 94 19.00 5.99 6.95
N ASN A 95 17.86 6.18 6.28
CA ASN A 95 16.63 5.47 6.59
C ASN A 95 16.87 3.98 6.27
N PRO A 96 16.87 3.08 7.27
CA PRO A 96 17.19 1.67 7.05
C PRO A 96 16.16 0.95 6.17
N TYR A 97 15.05 1.60 5.85
CA TYR A 97 13.98 1.07 5.00
C TYR A 97 13.99 1.65 3.57
N ALA A 98 14.98 2.48 3.21
CA ALA A 98 15.03 3.15 1.90
C ALA A 98 14.89 2.16 0.73
N ASP A 99 15.65 1.06 0.75
CA ASP A 99 15.59 0.05 -0.32
C ASP A 99 14.23 -0.64 -0.42
N ILE A 100 13.58 -0.88 0.72
CA ILE A 100 12.25 -1.51 0.76
C ILE A 100 11.19 -0.51 0.25
N ILE A 101 11.29 0.75 0.66
CA ILE A 101 10.43 1.84 0.19
C ILE A 101 10.56 1.98 -1.32
N LYS A 102 11.78 2.00 -1.85
CA LYS A 102 12.05 2.04 -3.29
C LYS A 102 11.42 0.85 -4.02
N GLN A 103 11.63 -0.38 -3.54
CA GLN A 103 11.03 -1.57 -4.15
C GLN A 103 9.50 -1.50 -4.17
N ALA A 104 8.88 -1.02 -3.09
CA ALA A 104 7.43 -0.86 -3.00
C ALA A 104 6.93 0.26 -3.93
N ALA A 105 7.64 1.38 -3.99
CA ALA A 105 7.37 2.50 -4.87
C ALA A 105 7.39 2.05 -6.34
N ASP A 106 8.44 1.37 -6.77
CA ASP A 106 8.57 0.84 -8.13
C ASP A 106 7.44 -0.13 -8.46
N LYS A 107 7.17 -1.10 -7.56
CA LYS A 107 6.16 -2.13 -7.79
C LYS A 107 4.74 -1.58 -7.87
N TYR A 108 4.41 -0.63 -7.00
CA TYR A 108 3.08 -0.04 -6.92
C TYR A 108 3.00 1.33 -7.60
N GLN A 109 4.00 1.73 -8.37
CA GLN A 109 4.10 2.99 -9.12
C GLN A 109 3.86 4.25 -8.27
N LEU A 110 4.16 4.19 -6.96
CA LEU A 110 3.93 5.27 -6.00
C LEU A 110 5.20 6.12 -5.86
N PRO A 111 5.10 7.42 -5.58
CA PRO A 111 6.27 8.20 -5.18
C PRO A 111 6.88 7.64 -3.88
N GLU A 112 8.20 7.41 -3.85
CA GLU A 112 8.92 6.95 -2.65
C GLU A 112 8.65 7.85 -1.43
N LYS A 113 8.68 9.17 -1.68
CA LYS A 113 8.39 10.21 -0.68
C LYS A 113 7.00 10.07 -0.07
N LEU A 114 6.01 9.62 -0.85
CA LEU A 114 4.65 9.45 -0.34
C LEU A 114 4.58 8.27 0.64
N ILE A 115 5.20 7.14 0.29
CA ILE A 115 5.30 5.98 1.19
C ILE A 115 6.05 6.36 2.47
N ALA A 116 7.19 7.04 2.34
CA ALA A 116 7.98 7.50 3.47
C ALA A 116 7.19 8.47 4.37
N ALA A 117 6.40 9.39 3.79
CA ALA A 117 5.54 10.31 4.53
C ALA A 117 4.45 9.60 5.32
N VAL A 118 3.82 8.56 4.76
CA VAL A 118 2.87 7.71 5.49
C VAL A 118 3.57 7.00 6.64
N ILE A 119 4.71 6.34 6.40
CA ILE A 119 5.46 5.64 7.46
C ILE A 119 5.86 6.60 8.59
N LYS A 120 6.29 7.82 8.24
CA LYS A 120 6.64 8.87 9.21
C LYS A 120 5.45 9.20 10.11
N GLN A 121 4.27 9.36 9.54
CA GLN A 121 3.05 9.68 10.29
C GLN A 121 2.54 8.49 11.12
N GLU A 122 2.60 7.27 10.59
CA GLU A 122 2.05 6.08 11.23
C GLU A 122 2.89 5.56 12.39
N SER A 123 4.21 5.48 12.20
CA SER A 123 5.09 4.82 13.18
C SER A 123 6.32 5.64 13.53
N ASN A 124 6.57 6.76 12.84
CA ASN A 124 7.84 7.47 12.89
C ASN A 124 9.03 6.51 12.61
N PHE A 125 8.87 5.63 11.62
CA PHE A 125 9.83 4.60 11.22
C PHE A 125 10.14 3.53 12.29
N LYS A 126 9.22 3.28 13.23
CA LYS A 126 9.34 2.21 14.23
C LYS A 126 8.66 0.93 13.75
N SER A 127 9.44 -0.06 13.33
CA SER A 127 8.92 -1.33 12.79
C SER A 127 8.19 -2.21 13.81
N ASN A 128 8.48 -2.04 15.09
CA ASN A 128 7.81 -2.74 16.19
C ASN A 128 6.61 -1.98 16.77
N ALA A 129 6.18 -0.88 16.13
CA ALA A 129 5.06 -0.08 16.60
C ALA A 129 3.76 -0.90 16.62
N LYS A 130 3.07 -0.89 17.75
CA LYS A 130 1.75 -1.49 17.91
C LYS A 130 0.81 -0.48 18.57
N SER A 131 -0.34 -0.22 17.97
CA SER A 131 -1.37 0.61 18.59
C SER A 131 -2.20 -0.20 19.59
N HIS A 132 -2.93 0.49 20.48
CA HIS A 132 -3.90 -0.16 21.38
C HIS A 132 -4.98 -0.94 20.60
N ALA A 133 -5.48 -0.37 19.50
CA ALA A 133 -6.42 -1.01 18.57
C ALA A 133 -5.81 -2.16 17.72
N GLY A 134 -4.53 -2.49 17.91
CA GLY A 134 -3.89 -3.62 17.22
C GLY A 134 -3.32 -3.35 15.83
N ALA A 135 -3.25 -2.09 15.37
CA ALA A 135 -2.44 -1.76 14.19
C ALA A 135 -0.96 -2.07 14.45
N ALA A 136 -0.27 -2.56 13.43
CA ALA A 136 1.10 -3.05 13.58
C ALA A 136 2.03 -2.58 12.46
N GLY A 137 3.29 -2.37 12.83
CA GLY A 137 4.40 -2.11 11.93
C GLY A 137 4.49 -0.70 11.38
N LEU A 138 5.34 -0.53 10.37
CA LEU A 138 5.75 0.77 9.83
C LEU A 138 4.59 1.63 9.29
N MET A 139 3.62 0.99 8.65
CA MET A 139 2.44 1.59 8.03
C MET A 139 1.14 1.27 8.80
N GLN A 140 1.26 0.76 10.04
CA GLN A 140 0.15 0.53 10.98
C GLN A 140 -1.05 -0.21 10.37
N LEU A 141 -0.77 -1.36 9.75
CA LEU A 141 -1.81 -2.21 9.16
C LEU A 141 -2.69 -2.81 10.26
N MET A 142 -4.01 -2.68 10.13
CA MET A 142 -4.96 -3.40 10.97
C MET A 142 -4.93 -4.90 10.67
N PRO A 143 -5.23 -5.79 11.64
CA PRO A 143 -5.18 -7.24 11.41
C PRO A 143 -6.03 -7.74 10.23
N GLY A 144 -7.25 -7.22 10.09
CA GLY A 144 -8.13 -7.56 8.96
C GLY A 144 -7.54 -7.13 7.61
N THR A 145 -6.99 -5.91 7.55
CA THR A 145 -6.32 -5.36 6.37
C THR A 145 -5.06 -6.16 6.02
N ALA A 146 -4.23 -6.50 7.01
CA ALA A 146 -3.03 -7.33 6.82
C ALA A 146 -3.39 -8.69 6.20
N LYS A 147 -4.40 -9.37 6.75
CA LYS A 147 -4.89 -10.65 6.22
C LYS A 147 -5.35 -10.54 4.77
N PHE A 148 -6.15 -9.52 4.44
CA PHE A 148 -6.61 -9.29 3.07
C PHE A 148 -5.46 -9.03 2.10
N LEU A 149 -4.43 -8.31 2.53
CA LEU A 149 -3.28 -7.98 1.70
C LEU A 149 -2.29 -9.13 1.54
N GLY A 150 -2.50 -10.26 2.24
CA GLY A 150 -1.59 -11.40 2.26
C GLY A 150 -0.36 -11.17 3.14
N VAL A 151 -0.43 -10.24 4.09
CA VAL A 151 0.65 -9.96 5.07
C VAL A 151 0.48 -10.92 6.24
N SER A 152 1.40 -11.89 6.36
CA SER A 152 1.38 -12.87 7.44
C SER A 152 2.03 -12.35 8.72
N ASN A 153 3.04 -11.49 8.60
CA ASN A 153 3.68 -10.81 9.73
C ASN A 153 3.71 -9.29 9.51
N PRO A 154 2.77 -8.53 10.12
CA PRO A 154 2.75 -7.07 9.98
C PRO A 154 3.88 -6.36 10.73
N MET A 155 4.67 -7.04 11.58
CA MET A 155 5.87 -6.48 12.20
C MET A 155 7.12 -6.66 11.33
N ASP A 156 7.07 -7.50 10.30
CA ASP A 156 8.15 -7.59 9.31
C ASP A 156 8.15 -6.32 8.44
N PRO A 157 9.25 -5.55 8.40
CA PRO A 157 9.30 -4.30 7.65
C PRO A 157 8.95 -4.45 6.17
N LYS A 158 9.43 -5.52 5.52
CA LYS A 158 9.22 -5.73 4.09
C LYS A 158 7.77 -6.05 3.79
N GLN A 159 7.18 -7.00 4.52
CA GLN A 159 5.77 -7.34 4.34
C GLN A 159 4.87 -6.15 4.66
N ASN A 160 5.16 -5.40 5.72
CA ASN A 160 4.36 -4.26 6.13
C ASN A 160 4.38 -3.13 5.09
N ILE A 161 5.56 -2.73 4.62
CA ILE A 161 5.70 -1.68 3.60
C ILE A 161 5.04 -2.13 2.28
N MET A 162 5.27 -3.36 1.84
CA MET A 162 4.68 -3.87 0.60
C MET A 162 3.15 -3.94 0.68
N GLY A 163 2.61 -4.42 1.81
CA GLY A 163 1.17 -4.44 2.05
C GLY A 163 0.57 -3.04 2.12
N GLY A 164 1.16 -2.14 2.91
CA GLY A 164 0.68 -0.76 3.04
C GLY A 164 0.77 0.03 1.74
N ALA A 165 1.84 -0.12 0.97
CA ALA A 165 1.96 0.49 -0.36
C ALA A 165 0.90 -0.05 -1.35
N LYS A 166 0.64 -1.36 -1.34
CA LYS A 166 -0.47 -1.95 -2.11
C LYS A 166 -1.81 -1.33 -1.73
N TYR A 167 -2.07 -1.19 -0.43
CA TYR A 167 -3.32 -0.61 0.06
C TYR A 167 -3.45 0.87 -0.32
N LEU A 168 -2.38 1.66 -0.16
CA LEU A 168 -2.34 3.07 -0.57
C LEU A 168 -2.58 3.24 -2.08
N ARG A 169 -1.97 2.38 -2.92
CA ARG A 169 -2.26 2.34 -4.36
C ARG A 169 -3.73 2.09 -4.64
N ASN A 170 -4.36 1.14 -3.95
CA ASN A 170 -5.79 0.88 -4.13
C ASN A 170 -6.64 2.12 -3.81
N MET A 171 -6.28 2.87 -2.76
CA MET A 171 -6.97 4.12 -2.40
C MET A 171 -6.77 5.21 -3.46
N LEU A 172 -5.54 5.35 -3.98
CA LEU A 172 -5.24 6.28 -5.07
C LEU A 172 -6.03 5.96 -6.33
N ASN A 173 -6.12 4.68 -6.72
CA ASN A 173 -6.90 4.25 -7.87
C ASN A 173 -8.40 4.52 -7.68
N GLN A 174 -8.91 4.39 -6.45
CA GLN A 174 -10.33 4.58 -6.15
C GLN A 174 -10.74 6.06 -6.05
N PHE A 175 -9.85 6.93 -5.56
CA PHE A 175 -10.20 8.32 -5.22
C PHE A 175 -9.45 9.40 -6.00
N GLY A 176 -8.47 9.04 -6.83
CA GLY A 176 -7.87 9.91 -7.85
C GLY A 176 -6.88 10.97 -7.37
N SER A 177 -6.85 11.32 -6.08
CA SER A 177 -5.87 12.27 -5.52
C SER A 177 -5.17 11.74 -4.27
N ASN A 178 -4.00 12.29 -3.96
CA ASN A 178 -3.23 11.92 -2.78
C ASN A 178 -4.01 12.23 -1.50
N GLU A 179 -4.64 13.40 -1.42
CA GLU A 179 -5.39 13.84 -0.25
C GLU A 179 -6.58 12.92 0.05
N MET A 180 -7.32 12.54 -0.99
CA MET A 180 -8.47 11.64 -0.85
C MET A 180 -8.04 10.20 -0.54
N ALA A 181 -6.94 9.74 -1.14
CA ALA A 181 -6.38 8.43 -0.84
C ALA A 181 -5.88 8.34 0.60
N LEU A 182 -5.22 9.38 1.11
CA LEU A 182 -4.78 9.47 2.51
C LEU A 182 -5.97 9.56 3.48
N ALA A 183 -7.02 10.29 3.11
CA ALA A 183 -8.26 10.30 3.89
C ALA A 183 -8.89 8.91 3.95
N ALA A 184 -8.92 8.17 2.84
CA ALA A 184 -9.45 6.81 2.79
C ALA A 184 -8.57 5.79 3.51
N TYR A 185 -7.24 5.98 3.49
CA TYR A 185 -6.30 5.17 4.23
C TYR A 185 -6.52 5.29 5.75
N ASN A 186 -6.76 6.51 6.23
CA ASN A 186 -6.96 6.79 7.66
C ASN A 186 -8.39 6.52 8.15
N ALA A 187 -9.40 7.06 7.46
CA ALA A 187 -10.81 7.01 7.88
C ALA A 187 -11.59 5.83 7.28
N GLY A 188 -10.98 5.07 6.36
CA GLY A 188 -11.65 4.04 5.59
C GLY A 188 -12.32 4.58 4.32
N PRO A 189 -12.30 3.82 3.22
CA PRO A 189 -12.90 4.24 1.95
C PRO A 189 -14.42 4.41 2.02
N GLY A 190 -15.10 3.69 2.93
CA GLY A 190 -16.54 3.82 3.13
C GLY A 190 -16.94 5.22 3.62
N ASN A 191 -16.15 5.80 4.53
CA ASN A 191 -16.38 7.16 5.01
C ASN A 191 -16.12 8.19 3.91
N VAL A 192 -15.03 8.08 3.16
CA VAL A 192 -14.75 9.00 2.05
C VAL A 192 -15.86 8.98 0.99
N LYS A 193 -16.37 7.78 0.65
CA LYS A 193 -17.53 7.64 -0.25
C LYS A 193 -18.79 8.28 0.35
N LYS A 194 -19.09 8.00 1.61
CA LYS A 194 -20.27 8.54 2.32
C LYS A 194 -20.30 10.07 2.33
N TYR A 195 -19.15 10.71 2.54
CA TYR A 195 -19.05 12.17 2.59
C TYR A 195 -18.76 12.83 1.24
N GLY A 196 -18.46 12.06 0.19
CA GLY A 196 -18.10 12.58 -1.13
C GLY A 196 -16.81 13.42 -1.14
N GLY A 197 -15.94 13.21 -0.16
CA GLY A 197 -14.82 14.10 0.14
C GLY A 197 -14.02 13.63 1.35
N ILE A 198 -13.06 14.44 1.78
CA ILE A 198 -12.39 14.24 3.08
C ILE A 198 -13.45 14.35 4.18
N PRO A 199 -13.70 13.29 4.98
CA PRO A 199 -14.71 13.33 6.02
C PRO A 199 -14.46 14.49 7.00
N PRO A 200 -15.51 15.06 7.63
CA PRO A 200 -15.39 16.14 8.61
C PRO A 200 -14.86 15.64 9.97
N PHE A 201 -13.95 14.67 9.96
CA PHE A 201 -13.26 14.15 11.12
C PHE A 201 -11.99 14.95 11.32
N LYS A 202 -11.89 15.66 12.45
CA LYS A 202 -10.75 16.54 12.73
C LYS A 202 -9.42 15.80 12.63
N GLU A 203 -9.40 14.56 13.10
CA GLU A 203 -8.25 13.66 13.00
C GLU A 203 -7.85 13.42 11.54
N THR A 204 -8.77 13.00 10.68
CA THR A 204 -8.49 12.69 9.27
C THR A 204 -8.00 13.92 8.51
N GLN A 205 -8.62 15.07 8.74
CA GLN A 205 -8.15 16.34 8.14
C GLN A 205 -6.72 16.67 8.58
N ASN A 206 -6.43 16.49 9.88
CA ASN A 206 -5.08 16.70 10.41
C ASN A 206 -4.08 15.66 9.87
N TYR A 207 -4.50 14.40 9.72
CA TYR A 207 -3.70 13.32 9.16
C TYR A 207 -3.28 13.65 7.73
N VAL A 208 -4.23 13.98 6.86
CA VAL A 208 -3.96 14.37 5.47
C VAL A 208 -3.00 15.56 5.43
N LYS A 209 -3.26 16.61 6.22
CA LYS A 209 -2.39 17.78 6.29
C LYS A 209 -0.96 17.42 6.71
N LYS A 210 -0.78 16.60 7.74
CA LYS A 210 0.54 16.18 8.25
C LYS A 210 1.31 15.37 7.21
N VAL A 211 0.66 14.36 6.61
CA VAL A 211 1.31 13.51 5.61
C VAL A 211 1.70 14.32 4.37
N MET A 212 0.81 15.18 3.87
CA MET A 212 1.14 16.03 2.72
C MET A 212 2.29 17.00 3.02
N ASN A 213 2.39 17.49 4.25
CA ASN A 213 3.50 18.33 4.66
C ASN A 213 4.83 17.55 4.71
N TYR A 214 4.83 16.32 5.25
CA TYR A 214 6.00 15.44 5.18
C TYR A 214 6.39 15.12 3.74
N TYR A 215 5.40 14.82 2.89
CA TYR A 215 5.61 14.50 1.48
C TYR A 215 6.32 15.64 0.72
N GLN A 216 5.96 16.90 1.01
CA GLN A 216 6.57 18.09 0.39
C GLN A 216 7.98 18.38 0.91
N GLN A 217 8.29 18.01 2.15
CA GLN A 217 9.58 18.31 2.79
C GLN A 217 10.66 17.24 2.53
N MET A 218 10.26 16.02 2.16
CA MET A 218 11.20 14.96 1.84
C MET A 218 11.93 15.30 0.54
N VAL A 219 13.26 15.36 0.60
CA VAL A 219 14.14 15.63 -0.54
C VAL A 219 14.65 14.35 -1.17
#